data_AF-D4L123-F1
#
_entry.id   AF-D4L123-F1
#
_cell.length_a   1.000
_cell.length_b   1.000
_cell.length_c   1.000
_cell.angle_alpha   90.00
_cell.angle_beta   90.00
_cell.angle_gamma   90.00
#
_symmetry.space_group_name_H-M   'P 1'
#
loop_
_entity.id
_entity.type
_entity.pdbx_description
1 polymer ?
#
loop_
_entity_poly.entity_id
_entity_poly.type
_entity_poly.pdbx_seq_one_letter_code
_entity_poly.pdbx_strand_id
1 'polypeptide(L)'
;MAVEFEIKIDNCDKEIQTVFEQTAYNKGAMGLFVSKLAIVGDSHAIEFVNWMNDKLVVESKNYNYYLYKNIQNEEDDLRILKEDRFLEILRMVDYSICGIEIDDEKPFSMTKIIRKTKDGNILSRELRRDSGGVGEFFAWAVQIFRVVYENKMVFADEVDRVLNPILAERMIAFINGKDHKGQFVFSSHNVLHLDLKNYMKEQIYFVTKKS
;
A
#
# COMPACT_ATOMS: atom_id res chain seq x y z
N MET A 1 27.02 -16.35 -19.20
CA MET A 1 26.61 -16.19 -20.59
C MET A 1 25.15 -15.76 -20.55
N ALA A 2 24.88 -14.45 -20.67
CA ALA A 2 23.51 -13.96 -20.65
C ALA A 2 22.88 -14.30 -22.01
N VAL A 3 21.76 -15.02 -22.00
CA VAL A 3 21.00 -15.29 -23.22
C VAL A 3 20.21 -14.04 -23.52
N GLU A 4 20.51 -13.41 -24.66
CA GLU A 4 19.83 -12.21 -25.13
C GLU A 4 18.70 -12.65 -26.07
N PHE A 5 17.46 -12.36 -25.66
CA PHE A 5 16.27 -12.68 -26.45
C PHE A 5 15.80 -11.43 -27.18
N GLU A 6 15.71 -11.52 -28.50
CA GLU A 6 15.22 -10.44 -29.36
C GLU A 6 13.91 -10.87 -30.05
N ILE A 7 12.91 -10.00 -30.01
CA ILE A 7 11.63 -10.21 -30.69
C ILE A 7 11.76 -9.59 -32.08
N LYS A 8 11.67 -10.42 -33.13
CA LYS A 8 11.66 -9.95 -34.52
C LYS A 8 10.25 -9.49 -34.90
N ILE A 9 10.13 -8.23 -35.30
CA ILE A 9 8.86 -7.56 -35.68
C ILE A 9 8.72 -7.32 -37.18
N ASP A 10 9.63 -7.88 -37.97
CA ASP A 10 9.84 -7.60 -39.40
C ASP A 10 8.61 -7.92 -40.27
N ASN A 11 7.67 -8.74 -39.76
CA ASN A 11 6.44 -9.18 -40.44
C ASN A 11 5.15 -8.87 -39.66
N CYS A 12 5.21 -7.99 -38.66
CA CYS A 12 4.02 -7.60 -37.90
C CYS A 12 3.24 -6.47 -38.60
N ASP A 13 1.92 -6.45 -38.41
CA ASP A 13 1.08 -5.37 -38.91
C ASP A 13 1.54 -4.01 -38.36
N LYS A 14 1.31 -2.95 -39.15
CA LYS A 14 1.73 -1.58 -38.82
C LYS A 14 1.20 -1.12 -37.46
N GLU A 15 0.03 -1.61 -37.02
CA GLU A 15 -0.52 -1.31 -35.71
C GLU A 15 0.34 -1.88 -34.57
N ILE A 16 0.81 -3.12 -34.71
CA ILE A 16 1.73 -3.76 -33.75
C ILE A 16 3.07 -3.03 -33.76
N GLN A 17 3.62 -2.70 -34.93
CA GLN A 17 4.84 -1.90 -35.02
C GLN A 17 4.69 -0.55 -34.31
N THR A 18 3.56 0.13 -34.50
CA THR A 18 3.27 1.40 -33.84
C THR A 18 3.16 1.27 -32.32
N VAL A 19 2.56 0.19 -31.78
CA VAL A 19 2.51 -0.06 -30.33
C VAL A 19 3.92 -0.29 -29.76
N PHE A 20 4.78 -1.03 -30.47
CA PHE A 20 6.17 -1.25 -30.08
C PHE A 20 7.04 0.03 -30.19
N GLU A 21 6.76 0.91 -31.15
CA GLU A 21 7.42 2.20 -31.30
C GLU A 21 6.92 3.21 -30.23
N GLN A 22 5.62 3.28 -29.97
CA GLN A 22 5.04 4.17 -28.95
C GLN A 22 5.45 3.80 -27.53
N THR A 23 5.58 2.50 -27.23
CA THR A 23 6.13 2.03 -25.94
C THR A 23 7.61 2.35 -25.77
N ALA A 24 8.35 2.65 -26.84
CA ALA A 24 9.72 3.15 -26.77
C ALA A 24 9.81 4.66 -26.49
N TYR A 25 8.76 5.45 -26.77
CA TYR A 25 8.77 6.91 -26.62
C TYR A 25 8.39 7.43 -25.22
N ASN A 26 7.82 6.59 -24.36
CA ASN A 26 7.64 6.91 -22.93
C ASN A 26 8.96 6.71 -22.17
N LYS A 27 9.85 7.72 -22.26
CA LYS A 27 11.09 7.95 -21.50
C LYS A 27 11.71 6.71 -20.82
N GLY A 28 12.62 6.07 -21.54
CA GLY A 28 13.92 5.69 -20.96
C GLY A 28 14.01 4.37 -20.21
N ALA A 29 13.52 3.27 -20.79
CA ALA A 29 14.12 1.95 -20.63
C ALA A 29 13.44 1.01 -21.64
N MET A 30 14.19 0.10 -22.25
CA MET A 30 13.59 -1.05 -22.93
C MET A 30 12.54 -1.67 -22.00
N GLY A 31 11.27 -1.70 -22.40
CA GLY A 31 10.23 -2.36 -21.61
C GLY A 31 10.68 -3.78 -21.25
N LEU A 32 10.44 -4.20 -20.00
CA LEU A 32 10.80 -5.54 -19.53
C LEU A 32 10.28 -6.58 -20.53
N PHE A 33 11.04 -7.66 -20.75
CA PHE A 33 10.68 -8.67 -21.74
C PHE A 33 9.25 -9.21 -21.56
N VAL A 34 8.81 -9.34 -20.30
CA VAL A 34 7.43 -9.72 -19.95
C VAL A 34 6.38 -8.71 -20.44
N SER A 35 6.66 -7.41 -20.39
CA SER A 35 5.74 -6.38 -20.91
C SER A 35 5.59 -6.49 -22.43
N LYS A 36 6.68 -6.83 -23.14
CA LYS A 36 6.64 -7.07 -24.59
C LYS A 36 5.81 -8.31 -24.94
N LEU A 37 5.99 -9.40 -24.19
CA LEU A 37 5.20 -10.62 -24.33
C LEU A 37 3.70 -10.36 -24.10
N ALA A 38 3.36 -9.53 -23.11
CA ALA A 38 1.98 -9.16 -22.85
C ALA A 38 1.35 -8.40 -24.04
N ILE A 39 2.10 -7.49 -24.66
CA ILE A 39 1.66 -6.72 -25.84
C ILE A 39 1.36 -7.63 -27.03
N VAL A 40 2.18 -8.66 -27.27
CA VAL A 40 1.96 -9.61 -28.38
C VAL A 40 0.89 -10.67 -28.08
N GLY A 41 0.23 -10.59 -26.92
CA GLY A 41 -0.90 -11.46 -26.58
C GLY A 41 -0.55 -12.71 -25.79
N ASP A 42 0.67 -12.85 -25.24
CA ASP A 42 0.98 -14.00 -24.39
C ASP A 42 0.15 -13.96 -23.11
N SER A 43 -0.67 -14.99 -22.91
CA SER A 43 -1.62 -15.07 -21.79
C SER A 43 -0.97 -15.00 -20.40
N HIS A 44 0.18 -15.65 -20.20
CA HIS A 44 0.86 -15.66 -18.91
C HIS A 44 1.50 -14.30 -18.60
N ALA A 45 2.08 -13.67 -19.63
CA ALA A 45 2.64 -12.34 -19.51
C ALA A 45 1.56 -11.28 -19.24
N ILE A 46 0.40 -11.38 -19.90
CA ILE A 46 -0.77 -10.53 -19.62
C ILE A 46 -1.22 -10.71 -18.17
N GLU A 47 -1.41 -11.97 -17.72
CA GLU A 47 -1.83 -12.26 -16.35
C GLU A 47 -0.84 -11.68 -15.33
N PHE A 48 0.47 -11.87 -15.55
CA PHE A 48 1.49 -11.33 -14.67
C PHE A 48 1.52 -9.81 -14.65
N VAL A 49 1.47 -9.15 -15.82
CA VAL A 49 1.47 -7.68 -15.91
C VAL A 49 0.23 -7.09 -15.26
N ASN A 50 -0.94 -7.67 -15.50
CA ASN A 50 -2.18 -7.26 -14.84
C ASN A 50 -2.09 -7.45 -13.33
N TRP A 51 -1.56 -8.59 -12.86
CA TRP A 51 -1.34 -8.80 -11.44
C TRP A 51 -0.39 -7.76 -10.83
N MET A 52 0.73 -7.45 -11.50
CA MET A 52 1.67 -6.41 -11.02
C MET A 52 1.02 -5.03 -10.94
N ASN A 53 0.20 -4.66 -11.92
CA ASN A 53 -0.43 -3.34 -11.94
C ASN A 53 -1.64 -3.24 -10.99
N ASP A 54 -2.42 -4.31 -10.88
CA ASP A 54 -3.70 -4.28 -10.18
C ASP A 54 -3.63 -4.86 -8.76
N LYS A 55 -2.62 -5.66 -8.41
CA LYS A 55 -2.53 -6.33 -7.11
C LYS A 55 -1.36 -5.87 -6.27
N LEU A 56 -0.23 -5.52 -6.87
CA LEU A 56 0.97 -5.13 -6.14
C LEU A 56 0.96 -3.63 -5.82
N VAL A 57 1.21 -3.30 -4.57
CA VAL A 57 1.45 -1.93 -4.08
C VAL A 57 2.81 -1.92 -3.39
N VAL A 58 3.72 -1.04 -3.80
CA VAL A 58 5.07 -0.96 -3.24
C VAL A 58 5.28 0.41 -2.59
N GLU A 59 5.36 0.41 -1.27
CA GLU A 59 5.64 1.56 -0.43
C GLU A 59 7.12 1.54 0.01
N SER A 60 7.96 2.21 -0.79
CA SER A 60 9.42 2.26 -0.64
C SER A 60 9.95 3.64 -0.21
N LYS A 61 9.08 4.65 -0.01
CA LYS A 61 9.53 6.04 0.03
C LYS A 61 9.96 6.50 1.42
N ASN A 62 11.16 7.08 1.43
CA ASN A 62 11.84 7.66 2.58
C ASN A 62 11.23 9.00 3.00
N TYR A 63 10.95 9.11 4.30
CA TYR A 63 10.44 10.25 5.08
C TYR A 63 8.94 10.58 5.01
N ASN A 64 8.31 10.49 6.20
CA ASN A 64 6.98 10.97 6.57
C ASN A 64 5.89 10.64 5.53
N TYR A 65 5.41 9.40 5.58
CA TYR A 65 4.36 8.88 4.70
C TYR A 65 3.08 9.74 4.71
N TYR A 66 2.77 10.35 5.85
CA TYR A 66 1.69 11.33 5.98
C TYR A 66 1.93 12.60 5.15
N LEU A 67 3.14 13.15 5.16
CA LEU A 67 3.51 14.29 4.32
C LEU A 67 3.46 13.94 2.82
N TYR A 68 3.89 12.74 2.47
CA TYR A 68 3.82 12.24 1.10
C TYR A 68 2.38 12.15 0.59
N LYS A 69 1.48 11.52 1.37
CA LYS A 69 0.06 11.40 1.02
C LYS A 69 -0.65 12.75 0.96
N ASN A 70 -0.23 13.74 1.76
CA ASN A 70 -0.73 15.11 1.64
C ASN A 70 -0.36 15.79 0.31
N ILE A 71 0.70 15.33 -0.36
CA ILE A 71 1.16 15.87 -1.65
C ILE A 71 0.57 15.07 -2.83
N GLN A 72 0.42 13.75 -2.65
CA GLN A 72 -0.20 12.85 -3.61
C GLN A 72 -1.60 12.46 -3.16
N ASN A 73 -2.57 13.33 -3.42
CA ASN A 73 -3.98 12.99 -3.28
C ASN A 73 -4.42 12.17 -4.51
N GLU A 74 -4.43 10.85 -4.40
CA GLU A 74 -4.98 9.97 -5.44
C GLU A 74 -6.51 9.85 -5.27
N GLU A 75 -7.26 9.86 -6.38
CA GLU A 75 -8.73 9.67 -6.34
C GLU A 75 -9.12 8.35 -5.64
N ASP A 76 -8.28 7.34 -5.81
CA ASP A 76 -8.48 6.01 -5.24
C ASP A 76 -8.32 6.01 -3.71
N ASP A 77 -7.42 6.84 -3.17
CA ASP A 77 -7.29 7.02 -1.73
C ASP A 77 -8.54 7.71 -1.16
N LEU A 78 -9.06 8.74 -1.85
CA LEU A 78 -10.28 9.43 -1.41
C LEU A 78 -11.50 8.49 -1.41
N ARG A 79 -11.59 7.59 -2.40
CA ARG A 79 -12.60 6.53 -2.43
C ARG A 79 -12.53 5.65 -1.18
N ILE A 80 -11.32 5.21 -0.82
CA ILE A 80 -11.10 4.37 0.36
C ILE A 80 -11.52 5.10 1.65
N LEU A 81 -11.13 6.36 1.80
CA LEU A 81 -11.45 7.15 3.00
C LEU A 81 -12.96 7.26 3.23
N LYS A 82 -13.74 7.38 2.15
CA LYS A 82 -15.20 7.53 2.16
C LYS A 82 -15.96 6.25 2.50
N GLU A 83 -15.28 5.11 2.57
CA GLU A 83 -15.92 3.86 2.94
C GLU A 83 -16.12 3.71 4.46
N ASP A 84 -17.31 3.27 4.88
CA ASP A 84 -17.61 3.02 6.30
C ASP A 84 -16.63 2.04 6.96
N ARG A 85 -16.14 1.07 6.18
CA ARG A 85 -15.16 0.06 6.61
C ARG A 85 -13.81 0.65 7.00
N PHE A 86 -13.46 1.83 6.47
CA PHE A 86 -12.23 2.53 6.83
C PHE A 86 -12.24 2.96 8.30
N LEU A 87 -13.40 3.36 8.83
CA LEU A 87 -13.56 3.73 10.23
C LEU A 87 -13.27 2.57 11.19
N GLU A 88 -13.52 1.33 10.78
CA GLU A 88 -13.20 0.13 11.58
C GLU A 88 -11.68 0.02 11.85
N ILE A 89 -10.87 0.36 10.85
CA ILE A 89 -9.40 0.33 10.96
C ILE A 89 -8.95 1.39 11.98
N LEU A 90 -9.54 2.58 11.95
CA LEU A 90 -9.22 3.65 12.90
C LEU A 90 -9.59 3.29 14.34
N ARG A 91 -10.76 2.66 14.53
CA ARG A 91 -11.28 2.24 15.84
C ARG A 91 -10.42 1.18 16.54
N MET A 92 -9.64 0.42 15.79
CA MET A 92 -8.71 -0.57 16.32
C MET A 92 -7.60 0.07 17.16
N VAL A 93 -7.11 1.24 16.73
CA VAL A 93 -6.05 1.97 17.43
C VAL A 93 -6.63 2.84 18.53
N ASP A 94 -7.76 3.48 18.27
CA ASP A 94 -8.41 4.37 19.22
C ASP A 94 -9.93 4.14 19.20
N TYR A 95 -10.41 3.38 20.18
CA TYR A 95 -11.84 3.07 20.34
C TYR A 95 -12.70 4.30 20.62
N SER A 96 -12.08 5.43 21.00
CA SER A 96 -12.82 6.68 21.19
C SER A 96 -13.26 7.28 19.86
N ILE A 97 -12.61 6.93 18.74
CA ILE A 97 -12.97 7.40 17.41
C ILE A 97 -14.34 6.86 17.01
N CYS A 98 -15.32 7.74 16.90
CA CYS A 98 -16.68 7.38 16.52
C CYS A 98 -17.03 7.76 15.09
N GLY A 99 -16.27 8.65 14.44
CA GLY A 99 -16.49 9.03 13.05
C GLY A 99 -15.34 9.85 12.45
N ILE A 100 -15.43 10.11 11.16
CA ILE A 100 -14.53 10.98 10.42
C ILE A 100 -15.33 11.88 9.47
N GLU A 101 -14.92 13.14 9.31
CA GLU A 101 -15.42 14.06 8.29
C GLU A 101 -14.29 14.33 7.30
N ILE A 102 -14.40 13.77 6.10
CA ILE A 102 -13.34 13.80 5.10
C ILE A 102 -13.32 15.13 4.38
N ASP A 103 -12.13 15.67 4.20
CA ASP A 103 -11.90 16.84 3.35
C ASP A 103 -11.46 16.39 1.95
N ASP A 104 -12.21 16.77 0.91
CA ASP A 104 -11.95 16.33 -0.46
C ASP A 104 -10.70 16.98 -1.08
N GLU A 105 -10.31 18.17 -0.62
CA GLU A 105 -9.12 18.87 -1.14
C GLU A 105 -7.83 18.43 -0.43
N LYS A 106 -7.93 18.17 0.87
CA LYS A 106 -6.80 17.87 1.76
C LYS A 106 -7.14 16.70 2.72
N PRO A 107 -7.40 15.50 2.17
CA PRO A 107 -7.88 14.35 2.93
C PRO A 107 -6.92 13.92 4.04
N PHE A 108 -5.62 14.09 3.85
CA PHE A 108 -4.61 13.70 4.82
C PHE A 108 -4.20 14.84 5.76
N SER A 109 -4.89 15.98 5.83
CA SER A 109 -4.56 17.01 6.83
C SER A 109 -5.75 17.76 7.41
N MET A 110 -6.78 18.01 6.61
CA MET A 110 -7.98 18.75 7.02
C MET A 110 -9.14 17.83 7.43
N THR A 111 -9.10 16.54 7.10
CA THR A 111 -10.04 15.54 7.61
C THR A 111 -10.14 15.63 9.13
N LYS A 112 -11.37 15.69 9.64
CA LYS A 112 -11.62 15.75 11.08
C LYS A 112 -11.90 14.37 11.63
N ILE A 113 -11.24 14.03 12.73
CA ILE A 113 -11.52 12.83 13.50
C ILE A 113 -12.47 13.21 14.64
N ILE A 114 -13.59 12.49 14.71
CA ILE A 114 -14.63 12.66 15.72
C ILE A 114 -14.42 11.59 16.80
N ARG A 115 -14.23 12.03 18.05
CA ARG A 115 -14.00 11.18 19.22
C ARG A 115 -15.06 11.40 20.29
N LYS A 116 -15.42 10.34 20.99
CA LYS A 116 -16.30 10.39 22.17
C LYS A 116 -15.46 10.34 23.45
N THR A 117 -15.58 11.34 24.30
CA THR A 117 -14.91 11.38 25.60
C THR A 117 -15.58 10.46 26.61
N LYS A 118 -14.90 10.18 27.73
CA LYS A 118 -15.46 9.39 28.85
C LYS A 118 -16.74 10.00 29.42
N ASP A 119 -16.86 11.32 29.37
CA ASP A 119 -18.02 12.07 29.84
C ASP A 119 -19.19 12.07 28.83
N GLY A 120 -19.02 11.40 27.69
CA GLY A 120 -20.02 11.33 26.63
C GLY A 120 -20.01 12.50 25.65
N ASN A 121 -19.15 13.50 25.85
CA ASN A 121 -19.00 14.63 24.95
C ASN A 121 -18.33 14.21 23.64
N ILE A 122 -18.70 14.90 22.55
CA ILE A 122 -18.11 14.69 21.23
C ILE A 122 -17.05 15.77 20.98
N LEU A 123 -15.83 15.34 20.67
CA LEU A 123 -14.73 16.20 20.25
C LEU A 123 -14.44 15.94 18.78
N SER A 124 -14.39 16.99 17.97
CA SER A 124 -13.97 16.92 16.57
C SER A 124 -12.69 17.73 16.39
N ARG A 125 -11.67 17.13 15.78
CA ARG A 125 -10.38 17.76 15.57
C ARG A 125 -9.79 17.39 14.21
N GLU A 126 -9.24 18.38 13.52
CA GLU A 126 -8.51 18.17 12.26
C GLU A 126 -7.25 17.33 12.48
N LEU A 127 -6.94 16.45 11.52
CA LEU A 127 -5.80 15.54 11.57
C LEU A 127 -4.45 16.27 11.76
N ARG A 128 -4.26 17.43 11.12
CA ARG A 128 -3.06 18.27 11.29
C ARG A 128 -2.81 18.76 12.72
N ARG A 129 -3.83 18.73 13.59
CA ARG A 129 -3.72 19.15 15.00
C ARG A 129 -3.51 17.97 15.94
N ASP A 130 -3.59 16.75 15.44
CA ASP A 130 -3.25 15.53 16.19
C ASP A 130 -1.73 15.28 16.16
N SER A 131 -1.28 14.30 16.94
CA SER A 131 0.13 13.93 16.97
C SER A 131 0.57 13.33 15.64
N GLY A 132 1.88 13.43 15.34
CA GLY A 132 2.46 12.86 14.11
C GLY A 132 2.11 11.38 13.91
N GLY A 133 2.12 10.59 14.99
CA GLY A 133 1.78 9.16 14.93
C GLY A 133 0.32 8.88 14.55
N VAL A 134 -0.64 9.75 14.89
CA VAL A 134 -2.04 9.58 14.45
C VAL A 134 -2.16 9.88 12.96
N GLY A 135 -1.50 10.94 12.48
CA GLY A 135 -1.44 11.26 11.04
C GLY A 135 -0.80 10.13 10.24
N GLU A 136 0.32 9.61 10.70
CA GLU A 136 1.01 8.48 10.05
C GLU A 136 0.15 7.22 10.04
N PHE A 137 -0.49 6.88 11.15
CA PHE A 137 -1.41 5.74 11.19
C PHE A 137 -2.60 5.94 10.26
N PHE A 138 -3.18 7.15 10.20
CA PHE A 138 -4.29 7.45 9.28
C PHE A 138 -3.88 7.22 7.82
N ALA A 139 -2.66 7.60 7.44
CA ALA A 139 -2.14 7.30 6.12
C ALA A 139 -1.95 5.78 5.91
N TRP A 140 -1.37 5.07 6.88
CA TRP A 140 -1.19 3.61 6.81
C TRP A 140 -2.50 2.82 6.78
N ALA A 141 -3.56 3.35 7.39
CA ALA A 141 -4.88 2.72 7.37
C ALA A 141 -5.41 2.52 5.94
N VAL A 142 -5.01 3.36 4.99
CA VAL A 142 -5.33 3.18 3.56
C VAL A 142 -4.68 1.91 3.00
N GLN A 143 -3.44 1.62 3.39
CA GLN A 143 -2.75 0.41 2.96
C GLN A 143 -3.31 -0.84 3.62
N ILE A 144 -3.65 -0.76 4.91
CA ILE A 144 -4.37 -1.82 5.63
C ILE A 144 -5.70 -2.12 4.91
N PHE A 145 -6.42 -1.07 4.50
CA PHE A 145 -7.67 -1.22 3.76
C PHE A 145 -7.45 -1.99 2.44
N ARG A 146 -6.44 -1.60 1.65
CA ARG A 146 -6.08 -2.26 0.39
C ARG A 146 -5.78 -3.75 0.58
N VAL A 147 -5.08 -4.11 1.66
CA VAL A 147 -4.82 -5.52 2.00
C VAL A 147 -6.13 -6.26 2.32
N VAL A 148 -6.89 -5.76 3.29
CA VAL A 148 -8.01 -6.49 3.88
C VAL A 148 -9.23 -6.51 2.97
N TYR A 149 -9.56 -5.38 2.33
CA TYR A 149 -10.82 -5.22 1.60
C TYR A 149 -10.66 -5.31 0.08
N GLU A 150 -9.46 -5.05 -0.45
CA GLU A 150 -9.21 -5.12 -1.90
C GLU A 150 -8.35 -6.31 -2.32
N ASN A 151 -7.88 -7.11 -1.35
CA ASN A 151 -7.01 -8.25 -1.56
C ASN A 151 -5.72 -7.89 -2.32
N LYS A 152 -5.15 -6.72 -2.00
CA LYS A 152 -3.87 -6.27 -2.56
C LYS A 152 -2.70 -6.88 -1.80
N MET A 153 -1.57 -6.98 -2.48
CA MET A 153 -0.28 -7.31 -1.90
C MET A 153 0.48 -5.99 -1.69
N VAL A 154 0.68 -5.59 -0.44
CA VAL A 154 1.41 -4.37 -0.09
C VAL A 154 2.80 -4.75 0.41
N PHE A 155 3.84 -4.21 -0.22
CA PHE A 155 5.21 -4.22 0.27
C PHE A 155 5.53 -2.90 0.96
N ALA A 156 5.94 -2.96 2.23
CA ALA A 156 6.24 -1.81 3.06
C ALA A 156 7.67 -1.88 3.60
N ASP A 157 8.51 -0.92 3.26
CA ASP A 157 9.88 -0.87 3.78
C ASP A 157 9.96 -0.10 5.11
N GLU A 158 10.78 -0.58 6.05
CA GLU A 158 11.13 0.06 7.34
C GLU A 158 9.92 0.49 8.21
N VAL A 159 8.93 -0.39 8.40
CA VAL A 159 7.69 -0.03 9.11
C VAL A 159 7.90 0.35 10.59
N ASP A 160 8.99 -0.08 11.23
CA ASP A 160 9.32 0.28 12.61
C ASP A 160 9.69 1.75 12.80
N ARG A 161 10.02 2.46 11.72
CA ARG A 161 10.25 3.92 11.80
C ARG A 161 8.96 4.70 11.97
N VAL A 162 7.82 4.10 11.61
CA VAL A 162 6.53 4.79 11.49
C VAL A 162 5.49 4.23 12.47
N LEU A 163 5.52 2.92 12.74
CA LEU A 163 4.58 2.26 13.63
C LEU A 163 5.23 1.92 14.96
N ASN A 164 4.70 2.51 16.05
CA ASN A 164 5.00 2.03 17.40
C ASN A 164 4.68 0.52 17.48
N PRO A 165 5.47 -0.31 18.20
CA PRO A 165 5.22 -1.74 18.42
C PRO A 165 3.75 -2.11 18.70
N ILE A 166 3.06 -1.31 19.54
CA ILE A 166 1.65 -1.54 19.89
C ILE A 166 0.72 -1.35 18.68
N LEU A 167 1.00 -0.36 17.82
CA LEU A 167 0.21 -0.09 16.62
C LEU A 167 0.42 -1.18 15.58
N ALA A 168 1.66 -1.63 15.41
CA ALA A 168 1.98 -2.73 14.53
C ALA A 168 1.26 -4.02 14.98
N GLU A 169 1.34 -4.38 16.26
CA GLU A 169 0.66 -5.55 16.82
C GLU A 169 -0.85 -5.54 16.51
N ARG A 170 -1.51 -4.41 16.74
CA ARG A 170 -2.94 -4.25 16.45
C ARG A 170 -3.23 -4.39 14.95
N MET A 171 -2.46 -3.73 14.11
CA MET A 171 -2.59 -3.80 12.66
C MET A 171 -2.50 -5.25 12.16
N ILE A 172 -1.51 -6.00 12.64
CA ILE A 172 -1.29 -7.41 12.29
C ILE A 172 -2.48 -8.26 12.76
N ALA A 173 -2.94 -8.06 13.99
CA ALA A 173 -4.08 -8.77 14.54
C ALA A 173 -5.37 -8.52 13.74
N PHE A 174 -5.57 -7.30 13.24
CA PHE A 174 -6.71 -6.97 12.40
C PHE A 174 -6.65 -7.62 11.02
N ILE A 175 -5.48 -7.59 10.37
CA ILE A 175 -5.25 -8.25 9.09
C ILE A 175 -5.53 -9.76 9.27
N ASN A 176 -4.86 -10.41 10.22
CA ASN A 176 -5.03 -11.84 10.49
C ASN A 176 -6.45 -12.22 10.98
N GLY A 177 -7.19 -11.29 11.57
CA GLY A 177 -8.52 -11.50 12.12
C GLY A 177 -9.67 -11.37 11.10
N LYS A 178 -9.39 -10.94 9.87
CA LYS A 178 -10.38 -10.76 8.81
C LYS A 178 -10.18 -11.82 7.72
N ASP A 179 -11.27 -12.27 7.11
CA ASP A 179 -11.20 -13.18 5.97
C ASP A 179 -10.87 -12.40 4.68
N HIS A 180 -9.64 -12.55 4.19
CA HIS A 180 -9.16 -11.91 2.98
C HIS A 180 -8.03 -12.71 2.33
N LYS A 181 -7.68 -12.34 1.09
CA LYS A 181 -6.58 -12.89 0.30
C LYS A 181 -5.44 -11.91 0.07
N GLY A 182 -5.56 -10.68 0.57
CA GLY A 182 -4.48 -9.70 0.53
C GLY A 182 -3.28 -10.12 1.38
N GLN A 183 -2.13 -9.52 1.10
CA GLN A 183 -0.88 -9.81 1.80
C GLN A 183 -0.21 -8.50 2.21
N PHE A 184 0.26 -8.44 3.45
CA PHE A 184 1.07 -7.34 3.94
C PHE A 184 2.48 -7.85 4.20
N VAL A 185 3.41 -7.46 3.34
CA VAL A 185 4.83 -7.82 3.44
C VAL A 185 5.60 -6.60 3.86
N PHE A 186 6.40 -6.71 4.91
CA PHE A 186 7.16 -5.56 5.39
C PHE A 186 8.55 -5.93 5.87
N SER A 187 9.46 -4.95 5.84
CA SER A 187 10.78 -5.05 6.46
C SER A 187 10.78 -4.28 7.78
N SER A 188 11.54 -4.78 8.77
CA SER A 188 11.71 -4.07 10.03
C SER A 188 13.07 -4.36 10.68
N HIS A 189 13.65 -3.35 11.33
CA HIS A 189 14.84 -3.51 12.17
C HIS A 189 14.51 -3.82 13.65
N ASN A 190 13.27 -3.60 14.07
CA ASN A 190 12.87 -3.78 15.45
C ASN A 190 12.33 -5.20 15.70
N VAL A 191 13.12 -5.98 16.43
CA VAL A 191 12.87 -7.39 16.76
C VAL A 191 11.54 -7.58 17.52
N LEU A 192 11.01 -6.53 18.18
CA LEU A 192 9.71 -6.60 18.85
C LEU A 192 8.54 -6.77 17.87
N HIS A 193 8.72 -6.45 16.59
CA HIS A 193 7.71 -6.74 15.55
C HIS A 193 7.80 -8.15 14.99
N LEU A 194 8.83 -8.93 15.37
CA LEU A 194 9.11 -10.26 14.86
C LEU A 194 8.95 -11.28 15.99
N ASP A 195 7.75 -11.36 16.56
CA ASP A 195 7.40 -12.32 17.60
C ASP A 195 6.58 -13.49 17.07
N LEU A 196 6.73 -14.66 17.70
CA LEU A 196 5.97 -15.86 17.33
C LEU A 196 4.54 -15.86 17.90
N LYS A 197 4.12 -14.77 18.55
CA LYS A 197 2.74 -14.62 19.05
C LYS A 197 1.83 -14.18 17.92
N ASN A 198 2.30 -13.24 17.11
CA ASN A 198 1.54 -12.66 16.01
C ASN A 198 1.88 -13.30 14.65
N TYR A 199 3.01 -14.01 14.56
CA TYR A 199 3.49 -14.63 13.33
C TYR A 199 3.84 -16.11 13.50
N MET A 200 3.57 -16.89 12.46
CA MET A 200 4.16 -18.22 12.30
C MET A 200 5.64 -18.07 11.91
N LYS A 201 6.47 -19.04 12.30
CA LYS A 201 7.92 -19.01 12.03
C LYS A 201 8.22 -18.90 10.53
N GLU A 202 7.38 -19.48 9.70
CA GLU A 202 7.47 -19.50 8.24
C GLU A 202 7.18 -18.13 7.61
N GLN A 203 6.59 -17.20 8.35
CA GLN A 203 6.29 -15.84 7.88
C GLN A 203 7.44 -14.85 8.17
N ILE A 204 8.46 -15.27 8.92
CA ILE A 204 9.61 -14.44 9.28
C ILE A 204 10.83 -14.87 8.50
N TYR A 205 11.38 -13.95 7.70
CA TYR A 205 12.57 -14.18 6.89
C TYR A 205 13.70 -13.25 7.33
N PHE A 206 14.77 -13.84 7.89
CA PHE A 206 15.99 -13.09 8.24
C PHE A 206 16.92 -13.03 7.03
N VAL A 207 17.25 -11.81 6.60
CA VAL A 207 18.21 -11.56 5.52
C VAL A 207 19.52 -11.07 6.14
N THR A 208 20.62 -11.78 5.87
CA THR A 208 21.97 -11.40 6.30
C THR A 208 22.91 -11.36 5.11
N LYS A 209 23.78 -10.35 5.07
CA LYS A 209 24.87 -10.32 4.09
C LYS A 209 25.91 -11.36 4.52
N LYS A 210 26.18 -12.34 3.67
CA LYS A 210 27.37 -13.19 3.83
C LYS A 210 28.59 -12.34 3.48
N SER A 211 29.35 -11.97 4.50
CA SER A 211 30.68 -11.36 4.36
C SER A 211 31.71 -12.41 3.99
#